data_AF-A0A8T4QWI7-F1
#
_entry.id   AF-A0A8T4QWI7-F1
#
_cell.length_a   1.000
_cell.length_b   1.000
_cell.length_c   1.000
_cell.angle_alpha   90.00
_cell.angle_beta   90.00
_cell.angle_gamma   90.00
#
_symmetry.space_group_name_H-M   'P 1'
#
loop_
_entity.id
_entity.type
_entity.pdbx_description
1 polymer ?
#
loop_
_entity_poly.entity_id
_entity_poly.type
_entity_poly.pdbx_seq_one_letter_code
_entity_poly.pdbx_strand_id
1 'polypeptide(L)'
;MKAALFALSCLMLIACLEIEQPVHAYFCAAESCTEVFVQQIRNAKSEVKCAFYHLNDERLMAAITEKARDVSSRIIIDEDYIKDFDASFARARHSKGLMHDKFCVIDNQLVLTGSFNPVEGSDLRDANNVILMNSSGIARAYEKEFDELWSGTESAGGFKGRQAYAYFCPEDRCAEKVLTAIGEAKNSIYFMTYSFTDREIALALIMQKNLDVRGIIDGQQASSSVMGWLDFQGIDVIKDTNPGLMHHKVFIIDNETVITGSYNPTENGNRYNDENLVLIKDKRVAEAYLNEFERLWSRTDDNKR
;
A
#
# COMPACT_ATOMS: atom_id res chain seq x y z
N MET A 1 55.70 -2.93 43.87
CA MET A 1 54.25 -3.15 43.70
C MET A 1 53.60 -1.88 43.16
N LYS A 2 53.19 -1.88 41.90
CA LYS A 2 52.12 -1.03 41.36
C LYS A 2 51.71 -1.65 40.02
N ALA A 3 50.58 -2.34 40.03
CA ALA A 3 49.97 -2.96 38.88
C ALA A 3 49.39 -1.86 37.98
N ALA A 4 49.73 -1.88 36.69
CA ALA A 4 49.07 -1.06 35.69
C ALA A 4 47.75 -1.73 35.29
N LEU A 5 46.65 -1.05 35.58
CA LEU A 5 45.29 -1.47 35.26
C LEU A 5 45.05 -1.22 33.76
N PHE A 6 44.87 -2.29 32.98
CA PHE A 6 44.29 -2.23 31.65
C PHE A 6 42.79 -1.95 31.80
N ALA A 7 42.32 -0.79 31.36
CA ALA A 7 40.91 -0.52 31.12
C ALA A 7 40.68 -0.44 29.61
N LEU A 8 40.40 -1.58 28.97
CA LEU A 8 39.75 -1.59 27.66
C LEU A 8 38.28 -1.25 27.90
N SER A 9 37.90 0.01 27.65
CA SER A 9 36.49 0.38 27.52
C SER A 9 35.98 -0.17 26.18
N CYS A 10 35.41 -1.37 26.22
CA CYS A 10 34.62 -1.89 25.11
C CYS A 10 33.31 -1.10 25.07
N LEU A 11 33.27 -0.02 24.28
CA LEU A 11 32.01 0.56 23.84
C LEU A 11 31.32 -0.50 22.97
N MET A 12 30.41 -1.26 23.58
CA MET A 12 29.38 -1.94 22.82
C MET A 12 28.53 -0.86 22.14
N LEU A 13 28.79 -0.60 20.86
CA LEU A 13 27.74 -0.09 19.98
C LEU A 13 26.65 -1.17 19.95
N ILE A 14 25.66 -1.02 20.83
CA ILE A 14 24.36 -1.65 20.61
C ILE A 14 23.75 -0.84 19.46
N ALA A 15 24.07 -1.24 18.22
CA ALA A 15 23.15 -1.00 17.14
C ALA A 15 21.87 -1.72 17.55
N CYS A 16 20.84 -0.95 17.93
CA CYS A 16 19.52 -1.48 18.15
C CYS A 16 19.08 -2.06 16.81
N LEU A 17 19.30 -3.37 16.60
CA LEU A 17 18.64 -4.08 15.52
C LEU A 17 17.16 -4.00 15.85
N GLU A 18 16.45 -3.09 15.18
CA GLU A 18 14.99 -3.15 15.13
C GLU A 18 14.62 -4.55 14.63
N ILE A 19 14.00 -5.34 15.50
CA ILE A 19 13.45 -6.63 15.12
C ILE A 19 12.18 -6.31 14.33
N GLU A 20 12.34 -6.07 13.02
CA GLU A 20 11.19 -6.00 12.11
C GLU A 20 10.48 -7.35 12.18
N GLN A 21 9.23 -7.35 12.66
CA GLN A 21 8.41 -8.54 12.54
C GLN A 21 8.04 -8.75 11.07
N PRO A 22 7.80 -10.00 10.66
CA PRO A 22 7.42 -10.29 9.28
C PRO A 22 6.23 -9.44 8.84
N VAL A 23 6.34 -8.86 7.64
CA VAL A 23 5.22 -8.21 6.96
C VAL A 23 4.15 -9.27 6.67
N HIS A 24 2.89 -8.96 6.96
CA HIS A 24 1.75 -9.82 6.65
C HIS A 24 0.87 -9.14 5.60
N ALA A 25 0.47 -9.89 4.59
CA ALA A 25 -0.48 -9.45 3.57
C ALA A 25 -1.82 -10.16 3.79
N TYR A 26 -2.90 -9.40 3.67
CA TYR A 26 -4.27 -9.86 3.74
C TYR A 26 -4.96 -9.55 2.41
N PHE A 27 -5.77 -10.48 1.91
CA PHE A 27 -6.52 -10.30 0.67
C PHE A 27 -8.02 -10.27 0.96
N CYS A 28 -8.67 -9.16 0.62
CA CYS A 28 -10.07 -8.93 0.94
C CYS A 28 -10.97 -9.87 0.12
N ALA A 29 -12.21 -10.06 0.57
CA ALA A 29 -13.15 -11.13 0.21
C ALA A 29 -12.81 -12.53 0.75
N ALA A 30 -11.52 -12.87 0.91
CA ALA A 30 -11.11 -14.08 1.64
C ALA A 30 -10.91 -13.79 3.13
N GLU A 31 -10.37 -12.61 3.44
CA GLU A 31 -10.08 -12.14 4.79
C GLU A 31 -10.80 -10.79 4.99
N SER A 32 -11.56 -10.62 6.08
CA SER A 32 -12.21 -9.33 6.33
C SER A 32 -11.15 -8.28 6.69
N CYS A 33 -10.74 -7.50 5.69
CA CYS A 33 -9.77 -6.43 5.83
C CYS A 33 -10.21 -5.38 6.85
N THR A 34 -11.52 -5.10 6.94
CA THR A 34 -12.07 -4.24 7.99
C THR A 34 -11.72 -4.77 9.39
N GLU A 35 -11.87 -6.07 9.63
CA GLU A 35 -11.57 -6.66 10.94
C GLU A 35 -10.06 -6.58 11.28
N VAL A 36 -9.18 -6.63 10.28
CA VAL A 36 -7.74 -6.40 10.49
C VAL A 36 -7.51 -5.01 11.08
N PHE A 37 -8.09 -3.95 10.48
CA PHE A 37 -7.99 -2.59 11.03
C PHE A 37 -8.63 -2.47 12.41
N VAL A 38 -9.86 -3.00 12.59
CA VAL A 38 -10.59 -2.94 13.86
C VAL A 38 -9.79 -3.57 15.00
N GLN A 39 -9.18 -4.74 14.77
CA GLN A 39 -8.38 -5.42 15.79
C GLN A 39 -7.17 -4.60 16.21
N GLN A 40 -6.41 -4.05 15.25
CA GLN A 40 -5.22 -3.27 15.58
C GLN A 40 -5.58 -1.97 16.31
N ILE A 41 -6.64 -1.27 15.87
CA ILE A 41 -7.11 -0.03 16.49
C ILE A 41 -7.55 -0.28 17.93
N ARG A 42 -8.38 -1.32 18.17
CA ARG A 42 -8.80 -1.67 19.55
C ARG A 42 -7.62 -1.97 20.47
N ASN A 43 -6.57 -2.58 19.93
CA ASN A 43 -5.37 -2.93 20.67
C ASN A 43 -4.43 -1.76 20.98
N ALA A 44 -4.56 -0.62 20.29
CA ALA A 44 -3.69 0.55 20.46
C ALA A 44 -3.58 0.98 21.93
N LYS A 45 -2.42 1.50 22.33
CA LYS A 45 -2.12 1.86 23.73
C LYS A 45 -1.94 3.35 23.95
N SER A 46 -1.62 4.10 22.90
CA SER A 46 -1.19 5.49 23.00
C SER A 46 -1.71 6.38 21.87
N GLU A 47 -1.65 5.92 20.62
CA GLU A 47 -2.04 6.75 19.48
C GLU A 47 -2.55 5.94 18.29
N VAL A 48 -3.54 6.50 17.58
CA VAL A 48 -4.06 6.04 16.29
C VAL A 48 -4.13 7.23 15.34
N LYS A 49 -3.36 7.18 14.25
CA LYS A 49 -3.41 8.16 13.16
C LYS A 49 -3.83 7.44 11.88
N CYS A 50 -4.91 7.85 11.22
CA CYS A 50 -5.33 7.21 9.97
C CYS A 50 -5.69 8.21 8.88
N ALA A 51 -5.27 7.92 7.65
CA ALA A 51 -5.66 8.64 6.44
C ALA A 51 -6.44 7.69 5.52
N PHE A 52 -7.66 8.06 5.16
CA PHE A 52 -8.52 7.27 4.28
C PHE A 52 -9.18 8.14 3.22
N TYR A 53 -9.02 7.78 1.95
CA TYR A 53 -9.78 8.39 0.86
C TYR A 53 -11.30 8.38 1.14
N HIS A 54 -11.85 7.22 1.46
CA HIS A 54 -13.26 7.09 1.87
C HIS A 54 -13.36 6.14 3.05
N LEU A 55 -14.05 6.59 4.11
CA LEU A 55 -14.39 5.81 5.29
C LEU A 55 -15.90 5.91 5.54
N ASN A 56 -16.61 4.80 5.39
CA ASN A 56 -18.01 4.68 5.83
C ASN A 56 -18.38 3.28 6.38
N ASP A 57 -17.41 2.37 6.53
CA ASP A 57 -17.66 1.10 7.21
C ASP A 57 -17.95 1.33 8.70
N GLU A 58 -19.18 1.04 9.12
CA GLU A 58 -19.66 1.28 10.49
C GLU A 58 -18.82 0.57 11.55
N ARG A 59 -18.28 -0.62 11.25
CA ARG A 59 -17.47 -1.40 12.21
C ARG A 59 -16.18 -0.68 12.51
N LEU A 60 -15.53 -0.14 11.47
CA LEU A 60 -14.29 0.60 11.62
C LEU A 60 -14.53 1.97 12.26
N MET A 61 -15.56 2.70 11.85
CA MET A 61 -15.93 3.99 12.46
C MET A 61 -16.24 3.84 13.95
N ALA A 62 -16.97 2.79 14.33
CA ALA A 62 -17.25 2.48 15.73
C ALA A 62 -15.96 2.19 16.50
N ALA A 63 -15.08 1.34 15.97
CA ALA A 63 -13.81 1.00 16.62
C ALA A 63 -12.91 2.24 16.83
N ILE A 64 -12.81 3.12 15.83
CA ILE A 64 -12.06 4.38 15.92
C ILE A 64 -12.67 5.29 17.00
N THR A 65 -14.00 5.46 16.97
CA THR A 65 -14.72 6.36 17.89
C THR A 65 -14.66 5.89 19.33
N GLU A 66 -14.80 4.58 19.56
CA GLU A 66 -14.61 3.97 20.88
C GLU A 66 -13.17 4.21 21.35
N LYS A 67 -12.19 3.94 20.48
CA LYS A 67 -10.79 4.00 20.84
C LYS A 67 -10.30 5.42 21.15
N ALA A 68 -10.84 6.43 20.47
CA ALA A 68 -10.53 7.84 20.69
C ALA A 68 -10.88 8.35 22.10
N ARG A 69 -11.63 7.57 22.90
CA ARG A 69 -11.88 7.89 24.32
C ARG A 69 -10.69 7.57 25.23
N ASP A 70 -9.84 6.63 24.79
CA ASP A 70 -8.74 6.08 25.60
C ASP A 70 -7.35 6.55 25.14
N VAL A 71 -7.19 6.86 23.86
CA VAL A 71 -5.90 7.19 23.24
C VAL A 71 -6.01 8.42 22.33
N SER A 72 -4.86 9.03 22.00
CA SER A 72 -4.80 10.09 20.99
C SER A 72 -5.26 9.53 19.65
N SER A 73 -6.32 10.08 19.07
CA SER A 73 -6.80 9.67 17.74
C SER A 73 -6.81 10.89 16.82
N ARG A 74 -6.37 10.72 15.58
CA ARG A 74 -6.48 11.73 14.52
C ARG A 74 -6.77 11.05 13.19
N ILE A 75 -7.82 11.49 12.52
CA ILE A 75 -8.28 10.89 11.26
C ILE A 75 -8.32 11.95 10.17
N ILE A 76 -7.77 11.64 9.00
CA ILE A 76 -7.86 12.46 7.81
C ILE A 76 -8.70 11.70 6.79
N ILE A 77 -9.68 12.38 6.21
CA ILE A 77 -10.53 11.87 5.14
C ILE A 77 -10.47 12.84 3.97
N ASP A 78 -10.64 12.34 2.75
CA ASP A 78 -10.77 13.20 1.59
C ASP A 78 -11.98 14.14 1.73
N GLU A 79 -11.87 15.34 1.18
CA GLU A 79 -12.89 16.39 1.32
C GLU A 79 -14.27 15.97 0.82
N ASP A 80 -14.35 15.10 -0.19
CA ASP A 80 -15.63 14.68 -0.75
C ASP A 80 -16.42 13.73 0.18
N TYR A 81 -15.72 13.09 1.12
CA TYR A 81 -16.24 12.01 1.95
C TYR A 81 -16.23 12.30 3.46
N ILE A 82 -15.63 13.38 3.92
CA ILE A 82 -15.57 13.73 5.36
C ILE A 82 -16.95 13.76 6.05
N LYS A 83 -18.01 14.09 5.30
CA LYS A 83 -19.40 14.13 5.80
C LYS A 83 -19.92 12.79 6.32
N ASP A 84 -19.30 11.68 5.90
CA ASP A 84 -19.68 10.33 6.32
C ASP A 84 -19.15 10.01 7.73
N PHE A 85 -18.21 10.80 8.26
CA PHE A 85 -17.63 10.60 9.59
C PHE A 85 -17.44 11.92 10.37
N ASP A 86 -18.49 12.33 11.07
CA ASP A 86 -18.49 13.52 11.92
C ASP A 86 -17.87 13.23 13.31
N ALA A 87 -16.58 13.50 13.43
CA ALA A 87 -15.86 13.38 14.70
C ALA A 87 -14.91 14.57 14.90
N SER A 88 -14.84 15.09 16.14
CA SER A 88 -13.97 16.23 16.49
C SER A 88 -12.46 15.99 16.27
N PHE A 89 -12.05 14.73 16.16
CA PHE A 89 -10.68 14.30 15.86
C PHE A 89 -10.49 13.89 14.39
N ALA A 90 -11.52 14.04 13.57
CA ALA A 90 -11.47 13.82 12.13
C ALA A 90 -11.48 15.16 11.40
N ARG A 91 -10.88 15.19 10.20
CA ARG A 91 -10.89 16.37 9.34
C ARG A 91 -10.71 16.03 7.87
N ALA A 92 -11.15 16.94 7.01
CA ALA A 92 -10.90 16.87 5.58
C ALA A 92 -9.46 17.25 5.22
N ARG A 93 -8.90 16.62 4.19
CA ARG A 93 -7.76 17.11 3.43
C ARG A 93 -8.27 17.71 2.12
N HIS A 94 -7.97 18.98 1.92
CA HIS A 94 -8.14 19.67 0.64
C HIS A 94 -6.80 19.63 -0.09
N SER A 95 -6.76 19.06 -1.30
CA SER A 95 -5.55 18.96 -2.11
C SER A 95 -5.84 19.36 -3.57
N LYS A 96 -4.82 19.42 -4.43
CA LYS A 96 -5.04 19.69 -5.87
C LYS A 96 -5.64 18.48 -6.60
N GLY A 97 -5.45 17.28 -6.05
CA GLY A 97 -6.08 16.04 -6.48
C GLY A 97 -6.86 15.42 -5.33
N LEU A 98 -6.89 14.10 -5.28
CA LEU A 98 -7.52 13.35 -4.19
C LEU A 98 -6.53 13.14 -3.04
N MET A 99 -6.99 13.20 -1.79
CA MET A 99 -6.28 12.56 -0.67
C MET A 99 -6.55 11.06 -0.77
N HIS A 100 -5.75 10.37 -1.57
CA HIS A 100 -6.01 9.01 -1.98
C HIS A 100 -5.24 7.99 -1.10
N ASP A 101 -4.79 8.36 0.08
CA ASP A 101 -4.21 7.43 1.05
C ASP A 101 -5.23 6.46 1.65
N LYS A 102 -4.73 5.30 2.07
CA LYS A 102 -5.46 4.31 2.89
C LYS A 102 -4.47 3.71 3.87
N PHE A 103 -4.21 4.37 4.98
CA PHE A 103 -3.31 3.84 6.00
C PHE A 103 -3.70 4.22 7.42
N CYS A 104 -3.22 3.43 8.38
CA CYS A 104 -3.18 3.79 9.79
C CYS A 104 -1.76 3.57 10.33
N VAL A 105 -1.31 4.48 11.20
CA VAL A 105 -0.16 4.29 12.09
C VAL A 105 -0.68 4.16 13.52
N ILE A 106 -0.20 3.14 14.22
CA ILE A 106 -0.62 2.81 15.58
C ILE A 106 0.60 2.69 16.48
N ASP A 107 0.58 3.42 17.59
CA ASP A 107 1.61 3.44 18.64
C ASP A 107 3.04 3.60 18.11
N ASN A 108 3.22 4.41 17.06
CA ASN A 108 4.50 4.73 16.41
C ASN A 108 5.32 3.51 15.99
N GLN A 109 4.64 2.40 15.74
CA GLN A 109 5.27 1.10 15.55
C GLN A 109 4.60 0.29 14.43
N LEU A 110 3.27 0.31 14.38
CA LEU A 110 2.50 -0.53 13.48
C LEU A 110 1.91 0.32 12.36
N VAL A 111 2.04 -0.16 11.13
CA VAL A 111 1.42 0.44 9.94
C VAL A 111 0.51 -0.56 9.27
N LEU A 112 -0.72 -0.12 8.99
CA LEU A 112 -1.63 -0.78 8.06
C LEU A 112 -1.74 0.08 6.82
N THR A 113 -1.59 -0.49 5.63
CA THR A 113 -1.87 0.21 4.37
C THR A 113 -2.20 -0.78 3.26
N GLY A 114 -2.40 -0.32 2.03
CA GLY A 114 -2.73 -1.14 0.87
C GLY A 114 -3.72 -0.44 -0.03
N SER A 115 -4.52 -1.23 -0.75
CA SER A 115 -5.50 -0.69 -1.71
C SER A 115 -6.89 -0.43 -1.11
N PHE A 116 -7.11 -0.88 0.13
CA PHE A 116 -8.42 -1.00 0.75
C PHE A 116 -9.00 0.34 1.23
N ASN A 117 -10.09 0.78 0.60
CA ASN A 117 -10.95 1.84 1.15
C ASN A 117 -11.96 1.20 2.12
N PRO A 118 -12.06 1.63 3.39
CA PRO A 118 -13.02 1.07 4.34
C PRO A 118 -14.46 1.54 4.08
N VAL A 119 -15.03 1.02 3.01
CA VAL A 119 -16.40 1.30 2.56
C VAL A 119 -17.29 0.09 2.82
N GLU A 120 -18.54 0.31 3.21
CA GLU A 120 -19.48 -0.74 3.60
C GLU A 120 -19.56 -1.89 2.56
N GLY A 121 -19.14 -3.09 2.99
CA GLY A 121 -19.14 -4.32 2.21
C GLY A 121 -18.11 -4.37 1.07
N SER A 122 -17.20 -3.40 0.96
CA SER A 122 -16.08 -3.44 0.00
C SER A 122 -15.08 -4.55 0.34
N ASP A 123 -14.92 -4.90 1.62
CA ASP A 123 -14.07 -6.01 2.08
C ASP A 123 -14.66 -7.40 1.76
N LEU A 124 -15.90 -7.47 1.29
CA LEU A 124 -16.57 -8.69 0.85
C LEU A 124 -16.70 -8.81 -0.67
N ARG A 125 -16.88 -7.66 -1.36
CA ARG A 125 -17.19 -7.64 -2.80
C ARG A 125 -15.97 -7.39 -3.68
N ASP A 126 -15.04 -6.56 -3.20
CA ASP A 126 -13.92 -6.04 -4.01
C ASP A 126 -12.61 -6.75 -3.65
N ALA A 127 -11.82 -7.09 -4.65
CA ALA A 127 -10.47 -7.61 -4.44
C ALA A 127 -9.54 -6.46 -4.03
N ASN A 128 -9.26 -6.38 -2.74
CA ASN A 128 -8.37 -5.40 -2.14
C ASN A 128 -7.26 -6.12 -1.36
N ASN A 129 -6.19 -5.41 -1.04
CA ASN A 129 -5.19 -5.93 -0.11
C ASN A 129 -4.94 -4.96 1.04
N VAL A 130 -4.50 -5.52 2.16
CA VAL A 130 -3.97 -4.82 3.32
C VAL A 130 -2.64 -5.44 3.71
N ILE A 131 -1.62 -4.62 3.91
CA ILE A 131 -0.35 -5.02 4.51
C ILE A 131 -0.26 -4.50 5.94
N LEU A 132 0.23 -5.36 6.84
CA LEU A 132 0.52 -5.05 8.22
C LEU A 132 2.03 -5.12 8.43
N MET A 133 2.62 -3.98 8.81
CA MET A 133 4.06 -3.84 9.04
C MET A 133 4.30 -3.37 10.47
N ASN A 134 5.19 -4.06 11.20
CA ASN A 134 5.59 -3.68 12.54
C ASN A 134 7.07 -3.27 12.49
N SER A 135 7.29 -1.98 12.25
CA SER A 135 8.60 -1.35 12.05
C SER A 135 8.51 0.12 12.41
N SER A 136 9.29 0.55 13.42
CA SER A 136 9.25 1.94 13.89
C SER A 136 9.78 2.92 12.85
N GLY A 137 10.71 2.47 12.00
CA GLY A 137 11.20 3.24 10.86
C GLY A 137 10.13 3.53 9.82
N ILE A 138 9.36 2.50 9.43
CA ILE A 138 8.22 2.66 8.50
C ILE A 138 7.12 3.50 9.16
N ALA A 139 6.78 3.22 10.41
CA ALA A 139 5.77 3.99 11.16
C ALA A 139 6.11 5.47 11.22
N ARG A 140 7.37 5.83 11.48
CA ARG A 140 7.83 7.22 11.47
C ARG A 140 7.67 7.90 10.11
N ALA A 141 7.88 7.16 9.02
CA ALA A 141 7.70 7.68 7.67
C ALA A 141 6.22 8.01 7.39
N TYR A 142 5.33 7.08 7.71
CA TYR A 142 3.88 7.29 7.60
C TYR A 142 3.35 8.34 8.57
N GLU A 143 3.95 8.50 9.75
CA GLU A 143 3.64 9.60 10.67
C GLU A 143 4.02 10.96 10.11
N LYS A 144 5.19 11.05 9.46
CA LYS A 144 5.61 12.28 8.77
C LYS A 144 4.60 12.63 7.69
N GLU A 145 4.22 11.67 6.86
CA GLU A 145 3.18 11.86 5.84
C GLU A 145 1.85 12.29 6.46
N PHE A 146 1.40 11.60 7.52
CA PHE A 146 0.18 11.97 8.21
C PHE A 146 0.25 13.40 8.74
N ASP A 147 1.36 13.80 9.35
CA ASP A 147 1.53 15.13 9.91
C ASP A 147 1.55 16.20 8.80
N GLU A 148 2.05 15.88 7.60
CA GLU A 148 2.00 16.74 6.40
C GLU A 148 0.58 16.95 5.89
N LEU A 149 -0.18 15.86 5.73
CA LEU A 149 -1.62 15.89 5.47
C LEU A 149 -2.34 16.65 6.60
N TRP A 150 -1.85 16.57 7.85
CA TRP A 150 -2.38 17.26 9.03
C TRP A 150 -1.98 18.75 9.13
N SER A 151 -0.88 19.21 8.56
CA SER A 151 -0.55 20.65 8.52
C SER A 151 -0.98 21.31 7.22
N GLY A 152 -1.27 20.51 6.19
CA GLY A 152 -1.50 20.97 4.83
C GLY A 152 -0.21 21.42 4.14
N THR A 153 0.92 20.83 4.51
CA THR A 153 2.25 21.14 3.97
C THR A 153 2.74 19.97 3.12
N GLU A 154 3.36 20.23 1.98
CA GLU A 154 3.90 19.20 1.08
C GLU A 154 5.43 19.12 1.21
N SER A 155 6.00 17.94 1.51
CA SER A 155 7.45 17.72 1.52
C SER A 155 7.87 16.28 1.24
N ALA A 156 8.93 16.08 0.44
CA ALA A 156 9.48 14.74 0.24
C ALA A 156 9.91 14.09 1.57
N GLY A 157 9.66 12.79 1.73
CA GLY A 157 9.74 12.14 3.04
C GLY A 157 10.00 10.65 3.03
N GLY A 158 10.09 10.00 1.86
CA GLY A 158 10.17 8.55 1.74
C GLY A 158 11.22 7.88 2.61
N PHE A 159 10.96 6.63 2.97
CA PHE A 159 11.78 5.83 3.86
C PHE A 159 12.36 4.60 3.16
N LYS A 160 13.62 4.29 3.47
CA LYS A 160 14.33 3.11 2.98
C LYS A 160 14.72 2.22 4.17
N GLY A 161 13.95 1.16 4.39
CA GLY A 161 14.27 0.13 5.36
C GLY A 161 15.07 -1.01 4.74
N ARG A 162 15.37 -2.03 5.54
CA ARG A 162 16.08 -3.21 5.07
C ARG A 162 15.18 -4.09 4.20
N GLN A 163 13.94 -4.32 4.65
CA GLN A 163 12.97 -5.19 3.99
C GLN A 163 11.84 -4.43 3.30
N ALA A 164 11.44 -3.27 3.83
CA ALA A 164 10.36 -2.46 3.28
C ALA A 164 10.81 -1.01 3.03
N TYR A 165 10.22 -0.38 2.02
CA TYR A 165 10.47 0.99 1.59
C TYR A 165 9.12 1.67 1.40
N ALA A 166 8.94 2.87 1.94
CA ALA A 166 7.71 3.64 1.81
C ALA A 166 8.00 4.93 1.04
N TYR A 167 7.10 5.29 0.13
CA TYR A 167 7.18 6.48 -0.71
C TYR A 167 5.81 7.15 -0.74
N PHE A 168 5.81 8.49 -0.74
CA PHE A 168 4.62 9.32 -0.74
C PHE A 168 4.62 10.20 -1.97
N CYS A 169 3.50 10.21 -2.67
CA CYS A 169 3.32 10.81 -3.97
C CYS A 169 2.44 12.05 -3.91
N PRO A 170 2.74 13.08 -4.74
CA PRO A 170 3.68 13.06 -5.87
C PRO A 170 5.18 13.27 -5.52
N GLU A 171 5.51 13.64 -4.29
CA GLU A 171 6.82 14.17 -3.88
C GLU A 171 7.98 13.19 -4.09
N ASP A 172 7.76 11.89 -3.80
CA ASP A 172 8.80 10.86 -3.91
C ASP A 172 8.87 10.19 -5.30
N ARG A 173 8.03 10.63 -6.25
CA ARG A 173 8.03 10.20 -7.66
C ARG A 173 7.82 8.69 -7.79
N CYS A 174 6.66 8.18 -7.34
CA CYS A 174 6.35 6.75 -7.27
C CYS A 174 6.51 6.02 -8.60
N ALA A 175 6.13 6.64 -9.73
CA ALA A 175 6.38 6.07 -11.06
C ALA A 175 7.86 5.69 -11.27
N GLU A 176 8.82 6.52 -10.84
CA GLU A 176 10.24 6.21 -10.96
C GLU A 176 10.63 4.98 -10.12
N LYS A 177 9.97 4.75 -8.99
CA LYS A 177 10.21 3.58 -8.14
C LYS A 177 9.71 2.31 -8.83
N VAL A 178 8.52 2.37 -9.43
CA VAL A 178 7.96 1.27 -10.23
C VAL A 178 8.85 0.96 -11.44
N LEU A 179 9.23 1.99 -12.21
CA LEU A 179 10.11 1.86 -13.37
C LEU A 179 11.47 1.25 -13.00
N THR A 180 12.06 1.69 -11.88
CA THR A 180 13.33 1.13 -11.38
C THR A 180 13.18 -0.36 -11.08
N ALA A 181 12.14 -0.74 -10.35
CA ALA A 181 11.92 -2.14 -9.98
C ALA A 181 11.65 -3.03 -11.21
N ILE A 182 10.88 -2.56 -12.19
CA ILE A 182 10.67 -3.25 -13.47
C ILE A 182 11.99 -3.43 -14.23
N GLY A 183 12.83 -2.39 -14.28
CA GLY A 183 14.14 -2.44 -14.93
C GLY A 183 15.13 -3.39 -14.24
N GLU A 184 14.96 -3.62 -12.94
CA GLU A 184 15.79 -4.55 -12.17
C GLU A 184 15.35 -6.02 -12.28
N ALA A 185 14.15 -6.31 -12.79
CA ALA A 185 13.61 -7.67 -12.92
C ALA A 185 14.51 -8.61 -13.73
N LYS A 186 14.46 -9.90 -13.42
CA LYS A 186 15.35 -10.93 -13.99
C LYS A 186 14.63 -12.17 -14.52
N ASN A 187 13.44 -12.49 -14.01
CA ASN A 187 12.71 -13.71 -14.31
C ASN A 187 11.24 -13.41 -14.69
N SER A 188 10.52 -12.66 -13.86
CA SER A 188 9.08 -12.47 -14.04
C SER A 188 8.56 -11.15 -13.47
N ILE A 189 7.46 -10.67 -14.06
CA ILE A 189 6.69 -9.53 -13.57
C ILE A 189 5.21 -9.86 -13.70
N TYR A 190 4.51 -9.91 -12.57
CA TYR A 190 3.05 -10.06 -12.53
C TYR A 190 2.43 -8.79 -11.98
N PHE A 191 1.33 -8.30 -12.57
CA PHE A 191 0.66 -7.09 -12.07
C PHE A 191 -0.85 -7.26 -11.93
N MET A 192 -1.41 -6.58 -10.95
CA MET A 192 -2.86 -6.48 -10.72
C MET A 192 -3.18 -5.01 -10.46
N THR A 193 -3.85 -4.35 -11.38
CA THR A 193 -4.09 -2.90 -11.32
C THR A 193 -5.54 -2.53 -11.55
N TYR A 194 -6.10 -1.74 -10.63
CA TYR A 194 -7.40 -1.11 -10.81
C TYR A 194 -7.39 -0.18 -12.02
N SER A 195 -6.65 0.93 -11.96
CA SER A 195 -6.49 1.85 -13.09
C SER A 195 -5.04 1.88 -13.55
N PHE A 196 -4.82 1.73 -14.86
CA PHE A 196 -3.48 1.74 -15.45
C PHE A 196 -3.49 2.50 -16.79
N THR A 197 -3.03 3.75 -16.75
CA THR A 197 -2.97 4.65 -17.92
C THR A 197 -1.56 5.20 -18.18
N ASP A 198 -0.61 4.95 -17.28
CA ASP A 198 0.78 5.35 -17.42
C ASP A 198 1.47 4.62 -18.58
N ARG A 199 1.85 5.37 -19.60
CA ARG A 199 2.50 4.82 -20.81
C ARG A 199 3.97 4.51 -20.60
N GLU A 200 4.66 5.16 -19.67
CA GLU A 200 6.07 4.89 -19.40
C GLU A 200 6.22 3.56 -18.68
N ILE A 201 5.37 3.29 -17.67
CA ILE A 201 5.33 2.00 -16.98
C ILE A 201 4.91 0.89 -17.96
N ALA A 202 3.90 1.12 -18.81
CA ALA A 202 3.51 0.16 -19.83
C ALA A 202 4.65 -0.16 -20.82
N LEU A 203 5.37 0.87 -21.29
CA LEU A 203 6.54 0.69 -22.15
C LEU A 203 7.64 -0.10 -21.46
N ALA A 204 7.91 0.18 -20.18
CA ALA A 204 8.90 -0.54 -19.40
C ALA A 204 8.58 -2.05 -19.31
N LEU A 205 7.31 -2.42 -19.14
CA LEU A 205 6.86 -3.82 -19.18
C LEU A 205 7.09 -4.45 -20.57
N ILE A 206 6.70 -3.76 -21.64
CA ILE A 206 6.87 -4.22 -23.04
C ILE A 206 8.34 -4.48 -23.39
N MET A 207 9.26 -3.72 -22.79
CA MET A 207 10.69 -3.88 -23.01
C MET A 207 11.28 -5.14 -22.36
N GLN A 208 10.58 -5.80 -21.43
CA GLN A 208 11.02 -7.02 -20.74
C GLN A 208 10.75 -8.30 -21.55
N LYS A 209 11.11 -8.31 -22.84
CA LYS A 209 10.74 -9.37 -23.81
C LYS A 209 11.18 -10.79 -23.47
N ASN A 210 12.15 -10.95 -22.56
CA ASN A 210 12.68 -12.26 -22.17
C ASN A 210 12.15 -12.73 -20.80
N LEU A 211 11.28 -11.94 -20.15
CA LEU A 211 10.70 -12.26 -18.85
C LEU A 211 9.26 -12.78 -19.04
N ASP A 212 8.78 -13.55 -18.07
CA ASP A 212 7.36 -13.89 -17.99
C ASP A 212 6.61 -12.68 -17.43
N VAL A 213 5.92 -11.94 -18.30
CA VAL A 213 5.16 -10.74 -17.92
C VAL A 213 3.68 -10.98 -18.14
N ARG A 214 2.88 -10.90 -17.07
CA ARG A 214 1.42 -11.08 -17.13
C ARG A 214 0.67 -10.10 -16.24
N GLY A 215 -0.58 -9.82 -16.57
CA GLY A 215 -1.34 -8.82 -15.83
C GLY A 215 -2.86 -8.98 -15.80
N ILE A 216 -3.45 -8.51 -14.71
CA ILE A 216 -4.90 -8.42 -14.53
C ILE A 216 -5.27 -6.94 -14.38
N ILE A 217 -6.22 -6.47 -15.18
CA ILE A 217 -6.76 -5.11 -15.10
C ILE A 217 -8.23 -5.17 -14.73
N ASP A 218 -8.69 -4.26 -13.88
CA ASP A 218 -10.09 -4.19 -13.46
C ASP A 218 -11.05 -4.14 -14.64
N GLY A 219 -12.16 -4.85 -14.50
CA GLY A 219 -13.14 -5.01 -15.57
C GLY A 219 -13.76 -3.69 -16.05
N GLN A 220 -13.94 -2.74 -15.15
CA GLN A 220 -14.55 -1.44 -15.44
C GLN A 220 -13.52 -0.45 -16.01
N GLN A 221 -12.24 -0.63 -15.70
CA GLN A 221 -11.14 0.24 -16.14
C GLN A 221 -10.45 -0.23 -17.42
N ALA A 222 -10.60 -1.50 -17.80
CA ALA A 222 -9.86 -2.11 -18.91
C ALA A 222 -9.94 -1.33 -20.24
N SER A 223 -11.11 -0.80 -20.63
CA SER A 223 -11.29 -0.11 -21.92
C SER A 223 -10.61 1.25 -22.01
N SER A 224 -10.38 1.93 -20.88
CA SER A 224 -9.69 3.22 -20.80
C SER A 224 -8.21 3.08 -20.41
N SER A 225 -7.72 1.84 -20.25
CA SER A 225 -6.37 1.54 -19.79
C SER A 225 -5.37 1.29 -20.93
N VAL A 226 -4.11 1.06 -20.57
CA VAL A 226 -3.05 0.58 -21.48
C VAL A 226 -3.22 -0.87 -21.93
N MET A 227 -4.24 -1.60 -21.45
CA MET A 227 -4.45 -3.03 -21.72
C MET A 227 -4.33 -3.39 -23.20
N GLY A 228 -5.05 -2.68 -24.08
CA GLY A 228 -5.03 -3.00 -25.51
C GLY A 228 -3.66 -2.79 -26.15
N TRP A 229 -2.84 -1.88 -25.62
CA TRP A 229 -1.47 -1.71 -26.09
C TRP A 229 -0.55 -2.85 -25.60
N LEU A 230 -0.68 -3.25 -24.34
CA LEU A 230 0.06 -4.38 -23.77
C LEU A 230 -0.24 -5.69 -24.52
N ASP A 231 -1.52 -5.99 -24.74
CA ASP A 231 -1.98 -7.16 -25.50
C ASP A 231 -1.45 -7.14 -26.95
N PHE A 232 -1.55 -6.00 -27.62
CA PHE A 232 -1.00 -5.83 -28.98
C PHE A 232 0.52 -6.04 -29.05
N GLN A 233 1.25 -5.82 -27.96
CA GLN A 233 2.69 -6.06 -27.87
C GLN A 233 3.04 -7.49 -27.40
N GLY A 234 2.03 -8.34 -27.17
CA GLY A 234 2.20 -9.74 -26.79
C GLY A 234 2.40 -9.98 -25.29
N ILE A 235 2.07 -9.00 -24.44
CA ILE A 235 2.00 -9.21 -22.99
C ILE A 235 0.66 -9.88 -22.69
N ASP A 236 0.68 -10.99 -21.94
CA ASP A 236 -0.53 -11.68 -21.54
C ASP A 236 -1.27 -10.88 -20.46
N VAL A 237 -2.27 -10.12 -20.89
CA VAL A 237 -3.08 -9.28 -20.01
C VAL A 237 -4.55 -9.65 -20.13
N ILE A 238 -5.19 -9.84 -18.98
CA ILE A 238 -6.60 -10.20 -18.90
C ILE A 238 -7.41 -9.14 -18.17
N LYS A 239 -8.67 -9.06 -18.57
CA LYS A 239 -9.67 -8.21 -17.95
C LYS A 239 -10.34 -9.01 -16.82
N ASP A 240 -10.30 -8.51 -15.59
CA ASP A 240 -11.04 -9.11 -14.48
C ASP A 240 -12.56 -9.10 -14.76
N THR A 241 -13.23 -10.19 -14.34
CA THR A 241 -14.66 -10.42 -14.60
C THR A 241 -15.50 -10.48 -13.32
N ASN A 242 -14.92 -10.14 -12.17
CA ASN A 242 -15.65 -10.11 -10.90
C ASN A 242 -16.73 -9.01 -10.94
N PRO A 243 -17.92 -9.22 -10.34
CA PRO A 243 -18.94 -8.18 -10.23
C PRO A 243 -18.54 -7.02 -9.32
N GLY A 244 -17.68 -7.25 -8.33
CA GLY A 244 -17.03 -6.18 -7.56
C GLY A 244 -15.75 -5.71 -8.23
N LEU A 245 -15.09 -4.71 -7.65
CA LEU A 245 -13.86 -4.14 -8.23
C LEU A 245 -12.66 -5.06 -8.01
N MET A 246 -11.81 -5.22 -9.02
CA MET A 246 -10.43 -5.68 -8.82
C MET A 246 -9.60 -4.44 -8.45
N HIS A 247 -9.57 -4.12 -7.17
CA HIS A 247 -9.07 -2.84 -6.68
C HIS A 247 -7.60 -2.89 -6.23
N HIS A 248 -6.89 -3.98 -6.52
CA HIS A 248 -5.44 -4.07 -6.32
C HIS A 248 -4.68 -3.01 -7.12
N LYS A 249 -3.52 -2.63 -6.57
CA LYS A 249 -2.48 -1.86 -7.24
C LYS A 249 -1.17 -2.53 -6.89
N VAL A 250 -0.81 -3.55 -7.65
CA VAL A 250 0.24 -4.50 -7.29
C VAL A 250 1.15 -4.76 -8.48
N PHE A 251 2.45 -4.78 -8.21
CA PHE A 251 3.47 -5.42 -9.07
C PHE A 251 4.24 -6.43 -8.24
N ILE A 252 4.41 -7.64 -8.76
CA ILE A 252 5.17 -8.75 -8.18
C ILE A 252 6.34 -9.01 -9.11
N ILE A 253 7.56 -8.90 -8.61
CA ILE A 253 8.78 -8.99 -9.40
C ILE A 253 9.63 -10.15 -8.86
N ASP A 254 9.98 -11.07 -9.75
CA ASP A 254 10.85 -12.22 -9.51
C ASP A 254 10.45 -13.11 -8.32
N ASN A 255 9.17 -13.10 -7.94
CA ASN A 255 8.66 -13.75 -6.72
C ASN A 255 9.48 -13.38 -5.46
N GLU A 256 9.95 -12.13 -5.39
CA GLU A 256 10.80 -11.64 -4.30
C GLU A 256 10.43 -10.23 -3.87
N THR A 257 10.03 -9.38 -4.81
CA THR A 257 9.64 -7.99 -4.54
C THR A 257 8.17 -7.78 -4.84
N VAL A 258 7.47 -7.12 -3.92
CA VAL A 258 6.09 -6.65 -4.12
C VAL A 258 6.09 -5.13 -4.03
N ILE A 259 5.40 -4.49 -4.96
CA ILE A 259 5.02 -3.09 -4.88
C ILE A 259 3.51 -3.04 -4.69
N THR A 260 3.05 -2.32 -3.67
CA THR A 260 1.62 -2.02 -3.48
C THR A 260 1.40 -0.70 -2.76
N GLY A 261 0.18 -0.40 -2.33
CA GLY A 261 -0.21 0.84 -1.67
C GLY A 261 -1.51 1.37 -2.26
N SER A 262 -1.72 2.68 -2.12
CA SER A 262 -2.87 3.36 -2.72
C SER A 262 -2.62 3.83 -4.16
N TYR A 263 -1.36 3.81 -4.58
CA TYR A 263 -0.90 4.35 -5.86
C TYR A 263 -1.48 3.63 -7.09
N ASN A 264 -2.15 4.36 -7.98
CA ASN A 264 -2.52 3.85 -9.31
C ASN A 264 -1.49 4.33 -10.37
N PRO A 265 -0.99 3.45 -11.27
CA PRO A 265 -0.08 3.85 -12.36
C PRO A 265 -0.82 4.69 -13.42
N THR A 266 -1.02 5.97 -13.11
CA THR A 266 -1.81 6.94 -13.87
C THR A 266 -1.19 8.33 -13.75
N GLU A 267 -1.54 9.24 -14.67
CA GLU A 267 -1.09 10.64 -14.61
C GLU A 267 -1.54 11.33 -13.30
N ASN A 268 -2.75 11.02 -12.81
CA ASN A 268 -3.25 11.61 -11.57
C ASN A 268 -2.48 11.12 -10.34
N GLY A 269 -2.22 9.81 -10.25
CA GLY A 269 -1.39 9.25 -9.17
C GLY A 269 0.06 9.76 -9.19
N ASN A 270 0.55 10.15 -10.38
CA ASN A 270 1.91 10.68 -10.52
C ASN A 270 2.07 12.15 -10.16
N ARG A 271 1.02 12.97 -10.31
CA ARG A 271 1.16 14.42 -10.33
C ARG A 271 0.22 15.18 -9.39
N TYR A 272 -0.88 14.58 -8.98
CA TYR A 272 -1.97 15.32 -8.34
C TYR A 272 -2.50 14.69 -7.05
N ASN A 273 -2.63 13.36 -6.99
CA ASN A 273 -3.19 12.70 -5.81
C ASN A 273 -2.12 12.52 -4.72
N ASP A 274 -2.50 12.75 -3.47
CA ASP A 274 -1.75 12.29 -2.30
C ASP A 274 -1.91 10.74 -2.26
N GLU A 275 -0.82 10.00 -2.51
CA GLU A 275 -0.81 8.53 -2.56
C GLU A 275 0.41 7.95 -1.86
N ASN A 276 0.31 6.72 -1.36
CA ASN A 276 1.48 5.98 -0.87
C ASN A 276 1.80 4.76 -1.73
N LEU A 277 3.09 4.43 -1.78
CA LEU A 277 3.65 3.25 -2.41
C LEU A 277 4.62 2.57 -1.45
N VAL A 278 4.42 1.29 -1.21
CA VAL A 278 5.33 0.43 -0.45
C VAL A 278 5.98 -0.58 -1.38
N LEU A 279 7.31 -0.66 -1.32
CA LEU A 279 8.08 -1.74 -1.93
C LEU A 279 8.59 -2.67 -0.83
N ILE A 280 8.29 -3.95 -0.94
CA ILE A 280 8.62 -4.99 0.04
C ILE A 280 9.50 -6.04 -0.63
N LYS A 281 10.67 -6.31 -0.05
CA LYS A 281 11.59 -7.37 -0.47
C LYS A 281 11.50 -8.55 0.50
N ASP A 282 10.48 -9.38 0.31
CA ASP A 282 10.25 -10.60 1.11
C ASP A 282 9.58 -11.67 0.25
N LYS A 283 10.26 -12.81 0.07
CA LYS A 283 9.75 -13.93 -0.73
C LYS A 283 8.42 -14.49 -0.22
N ARG A 284 8.19 -14.52 1.09
CA ARG A 284 6.92 -15.02 1.65
C ARG A 284 5.76 -14.09 1.32
N VAL A 285 6.01 -12.78 1.34
CA VAL A 285 5.02 -11.79 0.92
C VAL A 285 4.79 -11.90 -0.58
N ALA A 286 5.85 -11.99 -1.38
CA ALA A 286 5.74 -12.18 -2.83
C ALA A 286 4.97 -13.45 -3.20
N GLU A 287 5.22 -14.56 -2.52
CA GLU A 287 4.48 -15.82 -2.69
C GLU A 287 3.00 -15.66 -2.34
N ALA A 288 2.67 -14.92 -1.27
CA ALA A 288 1.27 -14.65 -0.91
C ALA A 288 0.54 -13.84 -2.00
N TYR A 289 1.17 -12.79 -2.54
CA TYR A 289 0.62 -12.01 -3.65
C TYR A 289 0.57 -12.81 -4.96
N LEU A 290 1.54 -13.69 -5.21
CA LEU A 290 1.53 -14.57 -6.38
C LEU A 290 0.38 -15.57 -6.30
N ASN A 291 0.10 -16.14 -5.13
CA ASN A 291 -1.05 -17.02 -4.93
C ASN A 291 -2.37 -16.29 -5.20
N GLU A 292 -2.49 -15.03 -4.77
CA GLU A 292 -3.67 -14.21 -5.08
C GLU A 292 -3.78 -13.90 -6.58
N PHE A 293 -2.68 -13.55 -7.23
CA PHE A 293 -2.62 -13.36 -8.68
C PHE A 293 -3.12 -14.61 -9.41
N GLU A 294 -2.58 -15.79 -9.08
CA GLU A 294 -2.97 -17.06 -9.72
C GLU A 294 -4.46 -17.38 -9.49
N ARG A 295 -4.99 -17.09 -8.29
CA ARG A 295 -6.42 -17.27 -7.97
C ARG A 295 -7.33 -16.40 -8.85
N LEU A 296 -6.97 -15.13 -9.03
CA LEU A 296 -7.71 -14.20 -9.88
C LEU A 296 -7.53 -14.53 -11.37
N TRP A 297 -6.33 -14.95 -11.75
CA TRP A 297 -5.96 -15.35 -13.10
C TRP A 297 -6.78 -16.54 -13.58
N SER A 298 -6.76 -17.64 -12.80
CA SER A 298 -7.47 -18.88 -13.15
C SER A 298 -8.98 -18.67 -13.26
N ARG A 299 -9.56 -17.93 -12.31
CA ARG A 299 -11.01 -17.60 -12.32
C ARG A 299 -11.42 -16.84 -13.58
N THR A 300 -10.56 -15.96 -14.07
CA THR A 300 -10.86 -15.13 -15.24
C THR A 300 -10.65 -15.89 -16.55
N ASP A 301 -9.63 -16.75 -16.63
CA ASP A 301 -9.39 -17.57 -17.83
C ASP A 301 -10.51 -18.61 -18.04
N ASP A 302 -11.05 -19.19 -16.97
CA ASP A 302 -12.19 -20.10 -17.07
C ASP A 302 -13.46 -19.42 -17.64
N ASN A 303 -13.63 -18.12 -17.42
CA ASN A 303 -14.74 -17.34 -17.99
C ASN A 303 -14.53 -16.91 -19.46
N LYS A 304 -13.34 -17.15 -20.03
CA LYS A 304 -13.05 -16.94 -21.46
C LYS A 304 -13.37 -18.18 -22.32
N ARG A 305 -13.58 -19.35 -21.72
CA ARG A 305 -13.94 -20.61 -22.39
C ARG A 305 -15.45 -20.82 -22.47
#